data_AF-A0A1C5MBQ7-F1
#
_entry.id   AF-A0A1C5MBQ7-F1
#
_cell.length_a   1.000
_cell.length_b   1.000
_cell.length_c   1.000
_cell.angle_alpha   90.00
_cell.angle_beta   90.00
_cell.angle_gamma   90.00
#
_symmetry.space_group_name_H-M   'P 1'
#
loop_
_entity.id
_entity.type
_entity.pdbx_description
1 polymer ?
#
loop_
_entity_poly.entity_id
_entity_poly.type
_entity_poly.pdbx_seq_one_letter_code
_entity_poly.pdbx_strand_id
1 'polypeptide(L)'
;MNSKLENVNDQLSADNHALEQRNDSLKSDNQVLRQKYNNLQQNNVQLEKQQNELKSHVEQIVQSEQLLQRDVRKYDEAPEWQLPEPGAFASAKSFRDKVVMPFVNKLKTLIKNLTIQCVRLKEEVLQLRKEKKRLSEDVEFYKGKIKDMSDRTELLQEKADDLERVKRYAGAEQQIRRYDRSYGTR
;
A
#
# COMPACT_ATOMS: atom_id res chain seq x y z
N MET A 1 7.52 73.29 -11.39
CA MET A 1 8.05 72.46 -10.29
C MET A 1 7.06 71.35 -9.93
N ASN A 2 5.75 71.62 -9.84
CA ASN A 2 4.71 70.59 -9.65
C ASN A 2 4.67 69.50 -10.73
N SER A 3 4.75 69.83 -12.03
CA SER A 3 4.60 68.82 -13.10
C SER A 3 5.69 67.74 -13.11
N LYS A 4 6.90 68.03 -12.60
CA LYS A 4 7.97 67.04 -12.46
C LYS A 4 7.75 66.11 -11.28
N LEU A 5 7.21 66.63 -10.17
CA LEU A 5 6.87 65.84 -8.99
C LEU A 5 5.69 64.91 -9.29
N GLU A 6 4.68 65.40 -10.01
CA GLU A 6 3.52 64.62 -10.45
C GLU A 6 3.93 63.46 -11.35
N ASN A 7 4.79 63.71 -12.34
CA ASN A 7 5.32 62.67 -13.23
C ASN A 7 6.15 61.60 -12.49
N VAL A 8 6.99 62.01 -11.53
CA VAL A 8 7.76 61.06 -10.68
C VAL A 8 6.82 60.24 -9.79
N ASN A 9 5.75 60.83 -9.28
CA ASN A 9 4.76 60.13 -8.46
C ASN A 9 3.96 59.11 -9.28
N ASP A 10 3.59 59.46 -10.51
CA ASP A 10 2.92 58.54 -11.45
C ASP A 10 3.83 57.36 -11.82
N GLN A 11 5.12 57.62 -12.07
CA GLN A 11 6.10 56.56 -12.35
C GLN A 11 6.30 55.62 -11.15
N LEU A 12 6.43 56.16 -9.94
CA LEU A 12 6.56 55.37 -8.71
C LEU A 12 5.30 54.52 -8.45
N SER A 13 4.12 55.07 -8.74
CA SER A 13 2.86 54.33 -8.64
C SER A 13 2.81 53.15 -9.61
N ALA A 14 3.22 53.36 -10.86
CA ALA A 14 3.30 52.31 -11.88
C ALA A 14 4.33 51.22 -11.49
N ASP A 15 5.51 51.61 -11.02
CA ASP A 15 6.55 50.68 -10.58
C ASP A 15 6.11 49.86 -9.35
N ASN A 16 5.44 50.49 -8.38
CA ASN A 16 4.86 49.79 -7.23
C ASN A 16 3.81 48.76 -7.66
N HIS A 17 2.94 49.13 -8.60
CA HIS A 17 1.91 48.22 -9.09
C HIS A 17 2.50 47.01 -9.84
N ALA A 18 3.60 47.22 -10.59
CA ALA A 18 4.35 46.15 -11.25
C ALA A 18 5.08 45.25 -10.24
N LEU A 19 5.62 45.82 -9.16
CA LEU A 19 6.23 45.06 -8.06
C LEU A 19 5.20 44.21 -7.31
N GLU A 20 4.01 44.72 -7.04
CA GLU A 20 2.91 43.97 -6.43
C GLU A 20 2.50 42.77 -7.30
N GLN A 21 2.28 42.97 -8.61
CA GLN A 21 1.98 41.86 -9.52
C GLN A 21 3.07 40.79 -9.52
N ARG A 22 4.34 41.20 -9.52
CA ARG A 22 5.47 40.27 -9.48
C ARG A 22 5.52 39.51 -8.15
N ASN A 23 5.21 40.17 -7.04
CA ASN A 23 5.17 39.56 -5.72
C ASN A 23 4.05 38.52 -5.62
N ASP A 24 2.87 38.82 -6.17
CA ASP A 24 1.75 37.88 -6.27
C ASP A 24 2.10 36.66 -7.12
N SER A 25 2.76 36.87 -8.26
CA SER A 25 3.26 35.77 -9.11
C SER A 25 4.24 34.88 -8.34
N LEU A 26 5.22 35.47 -7.66
CA LEU A 26 6.21 34.72 -6.87
C LEU A 26 5.57 33.95 -5.69
N LYS A 27 4.50 34.50 -5.09
CA LYS A 27 3.75 33.84 -4.04
C LYS A 27 3.03 32.59 -4.56
N SER A 28 2.41 32.72 -5.74
CA SER A 28 1.78 31.60 -6.45
C SER A 28 2.80 30.51 -6.80
N ASP A 29 3.94 30.88 -7.38
CA ASP A 29 5.00 29.94 -7.74
C ASP A 29 5.56 29.20 -6.51
N ASN A 30 5.76 29.93 -5.41
CA ASN A 30 6.20 29.32 -4.14
C ASN A 30 5.18 28.31 -3.60
N GLN A 31 3.88 28.57 -3.77
CA GLN A 31 2.83 27.64 -3.36
C GLN A 31 2.89 26.35 -4.19
N VAL A 32 3.06 26.46 -5.51
CA VAL A 32 3.21 25.31 -6.42
C VAL A 32 4.47 24.50 -6.07
N LEU A 33 5.59 25.16 -5.80
CA LEU A 33 6.83 24.50 -5.40
C LEU A 33 6.69 23.75 -4.07
N ARG A 34 6.02 24.35 -3.08
CA ARG A 34 5.72 23.68 -1.80
C ARG A 34 4.86 22.44 -1.99
N GLN A 35 3.84 22.51 -2.85
CA GLN A 35 3.02 21.34 -3.19
C GLN A 35 3.85 20.24 -3.86
N LYS A 36 4.70 20.57 -4.84
CA LYS A 36 5.60 19.61 -5.49
C LYS A 36 6.56 18.96 -4.49
N TYR A 37 7.14 19.75 -3.59
CA TYR A 37 8.04 19.25 -2.55
C TYR A 37 7.34 18.24 -1.64
N ASN A 38 6.14 18.57 -1.16
CA ASN A 38 5.34 17.67 -0.31
C ASN A 38 4.99 16.36 -1.03
N ASN A 39 4.62 16.44 -2.31
CA ASN A 39 4.32 15.25 -3.12
C ASN A 39 5.57 14.37 -3.30
N LEU A 40 6.73 14.96 -3.58
CA LEU A 40 7.99 14.23 -3.69
C LEU A 40 8.38 13.56 -2.36
N GLN A 41 8.18 14.25 -1.24
CA GLN A 41 8.43 13.69 0.09
C GLN A 41 7.53 12.48 0.36
N GLN A 42 6.24 12.55 0.03
CA GLN A 42 5.32 11.41 0.16
C GLN A 42 5.72 10.24 -0.74
N ASN A 43 6.10 10.52 -2.00
CA ASN A 43 6.57 9.48 -2.92
C ASN A 43 7.83 8.77 -2.41
N ASN A 44 8.78 9.51 -1.84
CA ASN A 44 9.99 8.91 -1.25
C ASN A 44 9.66 7.96 -0.10
N VAL A 45 8.76 8.34 0.81
CA VAL A 45 8.32 7.47 1.91
C VAL A 45 7.68 6.18 1.37
N GLN A 46 6.88 6.28 0.30
CA GLN A 46 6.28 5.11 -0.33
C GLN A 46 7.32 4.20 -1.01
N LEU A 47 8.31 4.79 -1.68
CA LEU A 47 9.41 4.05 -2.32
C LEU A 47 10.28 3.34 -1.28
N GLU A 48 10.60 3.99 -0.16
CA GLU A 48 11.33 3.36 0.95
C GLU A 48 10.58 2.15 1.51
N LYS A 49 9.25 2.26 1.66
CA LYS A 49 8.41 1.13 2.09
C LYS A 49 8.49 -0.03 1.09
N GLN A 50 8.35 0.24 -0.21
CA GLN A 50 8.47 -0.78 -1.25
C GLN A 50 9.86 -1.43 -1.28
N GLN A 51 10.91 -0.65 -1.08
CA GLN A 51 12.29 -1.15 -1.02
C GLN A 51 12.48 -2.11 0.16
N ASN A 52 11.95 -1.78 1.33
CA ASN A 52 12.01 -2.65 2.51
C ASN A 52 11.21 -3.95 2.32
N GLU A 53 10.02 -3.87 1.70
CA GLU A 53 9.23 -5.06 1.35
C GLU A 53 10.00 -5.97 0.36
N LEU A 54 10.62 -5.40 -0.67
CA LEU A 54 11.44 -6.16 -1.62
C LEU A 54 12.65 -6.81 -0.96
N LYS A 55 13.34 -6.07 -0.06
CA LYS A 55 14.46 -6.61 0.69
C LYS A 55 14.05 -7.83 1.53
N SER A 56 12.92 -7.74 2.22
CA SER A 56 12.37 -8.86 3.00
C SER A 56 12.03 -10.07 2.11
N HIS A 57 11.44 -9.86 0.93
CA HIS A 57 11.18 -10.95 -0.02
C HIS A 57 12.47 -11.62 -0.51
N VAL A 58 13.52 -10.84 -0.80
CA VAL A 58 14.82 -11.40 -1.20
C VAL A 58 15.42 -12.25 -0.07
N GLU A 59 15.37 -11.79 1.17
CA GLU A 59 15.85 -12.56 2.32
C GLU A 59 15.09 -13.90 2.47
N GLN A 60 13.77 -13.91 2.28
CA GLN A 60 12.97 -15.13 2.28
C GLN A 60 13.37 -16.09 1.15
N ILE A 61 13.61 -15.57 -0.06
CA ILE A 61 14.04 -16.38 -1.20
C ILE A 61 15.39 -17.04 -0.89
N VAL A 62 16.38 -16.27 -0.41
CA VAL A 62 17.71 -16.80 -0.04
C VAL A 62 17.59 -17.90 1.03
N GLN A 63 16.76 -17.72 2.06
CA GLN A 63 16.55 -18.75 3.08
C GLN A 63 15.91 -20.03 2.48
N SER A 64 14.89 -19.88 1.64
CA SER A 64 14.25 -21.02 0.97
C SER A 64 15.19 -21.76 0.02
N GLU A 65 16.08 -21.04 -0.66
CA GLU A 65 17.10 -21.64 -1.53
C GLU A 65 18.08 -22.48 -0.72
N GLN A 66 18.56 -21.99 0.42
CA GLN A 66 19.45 -22.74 1.30
C GLN A 66 18.80 -24.04 1.80
N LEU A 67 17.52 -24.00 2.17
CA LEU A 67 16.76 -25.20 2.54
C LEU A 67 16.65 -26.18 1.38
N LEU A 68 16.34 -25.69 0.18
CA LEU A 68 16.25 -26.52 -1.02
C LEU A 68 17.59 -27.18 -1.34
N GLN A 69 18.70 -26.44 -1.28
CA GLN A 69 20.05 -26.98 -1.48
C GLN A 69 20.38 -28.08 -0.48
N ARG A 70 20.04 -27.88 0.81
CA ARG A 70 20.22 -28.91 1.84
C ARG A 70 19.42 -30.16 1.52
N ASP A 71 18.17 -29.99 1.08
CA ASP A 71 17.30 -31.14 0.80
C ASP A 71 17.75 -31.88 -0.47
N VAL A 72 18.24 -31.19 -1.51
CA VAL A 72 18.87 -31.82 -2.68
C VAL A 72 20.08 -32.66 -2.26
N ARG A 73 20.96 -32.09 -1.43
CA ARG A 73 22.17 -32.77 -0.94
C ARG A 73 21.87 -34.09 -0.23
N LYS A 74 20.76 -34.16 0.52
CA LYS A 74 20.32 -35.43 1.16
C LYS A 74 20.06 -36.54 0.15
N TYR A 75 19.51 -36.21 -1.02
CA TYR A 75 19.25 -37.20 -2.06
C TYR A 75 20.54 -37.59 -2.80
N ASP A 76 21.46 -36.65 -2.99
CA ASP A 76 22.77 -36.94 -3.59
C ASP A 76 23.61 -37.86 -2.70
N GLU A 77 23.55 -37.70 -1.38
CA GLU A 77 24.35 -38.49 -0.43
C GLU A 77 23.71 -39.84 -0.05
N ALA A 78 22.40 -40.00 -0.29
CA ALA A 78 21.65 -41.17 0.13
C ALA A 78 21.88 -42.40 -0.79
N PRO A 79 22.42 -43.52 -0.27
CA PRO A 79 22.79 -44.68 -1.08
C PRO A 79 21.64 -45.31 -1.88
N GLU A 80 20.41 -45.23 -1.39
CA GLU A 80 19.23 -45.78 -2.06
C GLU A 80 18.79 -45.03 -3.32
N TRP A 81 19.37 -43.84 -3.55
CA TRP A 81 19.18 -43.01 -4.74
C TRP A 81 20.40 -43.03 -5.68
N GLN A 82 21.47 -43.74 -5.28
CA GLN A 82 22.64 -43.97 -6.11
C GLN A 82 22.50 -45.30 -6.88
N LEU A 83 22.97 -45.31 -8.13
CA LEU A 83 23.06 -46.55 -8.89
C LEU A 83 24.35 -47.28 -8.46
N PRO A 84 24.26 -48.47 -7.82
CA PRO A 84 25.44 -49.16 -7.34
C PRO A 84 26.30 -49.68 -8.49
N GLU A 85 27.60 -49.83 -8.26
CA GLU A 85 28.49 -50.41 -9.26
C GLU A 85 28.18 -51.89 -9.53
N PRO A 86 28.35 -52.38 -10.78
CA PRO A 86 28.24 -53.79 -11.08
C PRO A 86 29.30 -54.58 -10.30
N GLY A 87 28.88 -55.60 -9.54
CA GLY A 87 29.83 -56.52 -8.91
C GLY A 87 30.70 -57.22 -9.96
N ALA A 88 31.95 -57.56 -9.61
CA ALA A 88 32.97 -58.09 -10.52
C ALA A 88 32.53 -59.34 -11.32
N PHE A 89 31.52 -60.07 -10.85
CA PHE A 89 30.99 -61.29 -11.48
C PHE A 89 29.58 -61.11 -12.09
N ALA A 90 29.02 -59.90 -12.04
CA ALA A 90 27.71 -59.62 -12.61
C ALA A 90 27.81 -59.46 -14.13
N SER A 91 27.04 -60.27 -14.87
CA SER A 91 26.87 -60.02 -16.30
C SER A 91 26.13 -58.70 -16.52
N ALA A 92 26.43 -58.01 -17.62
CA ALA A 92 25.73 -56.78 -18.01
C ALA A 92 24.20 -56.98 -18.07
N LYS A 93 23.75 -58.13 -18.57
CA LYS A 93 22.32 -58.49 -18.63
C LYS A 93 21.72 -58.62 -17.22
N SER A 94 22.37 -59.38 -16.33
CA SER A 94 21.88 -59.56 -14.96
C SER A 94 21.86 -58.26 -14.17
N PHE A 95 22.85 -57.39 -14.35
CA PHE A 95 22.90 -56.08 -13.70
C PHE A 95 21.78 -55.16 -14.20
N ARG A 96 21.59 -55.10 -15.53
CA ARG A 96 20.48 -54.35 -16.14
C ARG A 96 19.13 -54.81 -15.58
N ASP A 97 18.85 -56.11 -15.65
CA ASP A 97 17.52 -56.64 -15.37
C ASP A 97 17.19 -56.62 -13.87
N LYS A 98 18.18 -56.84 -13.01
CA LYS A 98 17.98 -56.95 -11.55
C LYS A 98 18.25 -55.67 -10.77
N VAL A 99 19.03 -54.72 -11.29
CA VAL A 99 19.43 -53.50 -10.58
C VAL A 99 18.91 -52.25 -11.29
N VAL A 100 19.26 -52.07 -12.56
CA VAL A 100 18.92 -50.84 -13.31
C VAL A 100 17.41 -50.75 -13.56
N MET A 101 16.78 -51.81 -14.06
CA MET A 101 15.34 -51.79 -14.39
C MET A 101 14.44 -51.53 -13.18
N PRO A 102 14.62 -52.18 -12.02
CA PRO A 102 13.84 -51.86 -10.81
C PRO A 102 14.06 -50.42 -10.33
N PHE A 103 15.31 -49.93 -10.37
CA PHE A 103 15.64 -48.56 -9.97
C PHE A 103 14.94 -47.53 -10.88
N VAL A 104 15.00 -47.70 -12.20
CA VAL A 104 14.30 -46.84 -13.16
C VAL A 104 12.78 -46.88 -12.95
N ASN A 105 12.21 -48.04 -12.65
CA ASN A 105 10.78 -48.15 -12.35
C ASN A 105 10.38 -47.43 -11.05
N LYS A 106 11.24 -47.48 -10.01
CA LYS A 106 11.05 -46.71 -8.77
C LYS A 106 11.06 -45.21 -9.06
N LEU A 107 12.04 -44.71 -9.82
CA LEU A 107 12.10 -43.31 -10.24
C LEU A 107 10.88 -42.90 -11.07
N LYS A 108 10.46 -43.73 -12.03
CA LYS A 108 9.27 -43.48 -12.85
C LYS A 108 8.01 -43.33 -12.00
N THR A 109 7.83 -44.18 -10.99
CA THR A 109 6.68 -44.10 -10.08
C THR A 109 6.76 -42.85 -9.19
N LEU A 110 7.95 -42.53 -8.66
CA LEU A 110 8.16 -41.33 -7.86
C LEU A 110 7.85 -40.06 -8.66
N ILE A 111 8.39 -39.93 -9.88
CA ILE A 111 8.16 -38.78 -10.76
C ILE A 111 6.67 -38.63 -11.09
N LYS A 112 5.97 -39.74 -11.40
CA LYS A 112 4.51 -39.71 -11.62
C LYS A 112 3.77 -39.17 -10.40
N ASN A 113 4.07 -39.70 -9.22
CA ASN A 113 3.40 -39.29 -7.98
C ASN A 113 3.67 -37.82 -7.65
N LEU A 114 4.93 -37.38 -7.77
CA LEU A 114 5.32 -35.99 -7.56
C LEU A 114 4.65 -35.06 -8.58
N THR A 115 4.61 -35.44 -9.85
CA THR A 115 3.96 -34.65 -10.90
C THR A 115 2.47 -34.43 -10.58
N ILE A 116 1.77 -35.48 -10.15
CA ILE A 116 0.36 -35.38 -9.74
C ILE A 116 0.19 -34.42 -8.55
N GLN A 117 1.05 -34.54 -7.53
CA GLN A 117 1.00 -33.65 -6.37
C GLN A 117 1.30 -32.19 -6.73
N CYS A 118 2.31 -31.94 -7.57
CA CYS A 118 2.64 -30.59 -8.06
C CYS A 118 1.47 -29.97 -8.82
N VAL A 119 0.77 -30.73 -9.67
CA VAL A 119 -0.42 -30.25 -10.39
C VAL A 119 -1.55 -29.90 -9.41
N ARG A 120 -1.81 -30.73 -8.40
CA ARG A 120 -2.84 -30.46 -7.37
C ARG A 120 -2.51 -29.21 -6.56
N LEU A 121 -1.28 -29.12 -6.05
CA LEU A 121 -0.81 -27.95 -5.31
C LEU A 121 -0.86 -26.68 -6.15
N LYS A 122 -0.51 -26.76 -7.44
CA LYS A 122 -0.62 -25.61 -8.36
C LYS A 122 -2.07 -25.13 -8.49
N GLU A 123 -3.04 -26.05 -8.58
CA GLU A 123 -4.46 -25.69 -8.63
C GLU A 123 -4.93 -25.05 -7.32
N GLU A 124 -4.56 -25.62 -6.17
CA GLU A 124 -4.87 -25.04 -4.85
C GLU A 124 -4.30 -23.62 -4.71
N VAL A 125 -3.05 -23.40 -5.12
CA VAL A 125 -2.43 -22.06 -5.13
C VAL A 125 -3.18 -21.10 -6.06
N LEU A 126 -3.67 -21.56 -7.21
CA LEU A 126 -4.48 -20.73 -8.11
C LEU A 126 -5.82 -20.34 -7.48
N GLN A 127 -6.49 -21.26 -6.78
CA GLN A 127 -7.74 -20.98 -6.08
C GLN A 127 -7.53 -20.00 -4.92
N LEU A 128 -6.52 -20.23 -4.08
CA LEU A 128 -6.18 -19.33 -2.98
C LEU A 128 -5.84 -17.91 -3.48
N ARG A 129 -5.18 -17.79 -4.64
CA ARG A 129 -4.92 -16.47 -5.26
C ARG A 129 -6.20 -15.76 -5.68
N LYS A 130 -7.19 -16.48 -6.23
CA LYS A 130 -8.50 -15.92 -6.58
C LYS A 130 -9.25 -15.46 -5.33
N GLU A 131 -9.27 -16.28 -4.29
CA GLU A 131 -9.91 -15.93 -3.02
C GLU A 131 -9.25 -14.73 -2.34
N LYS A 132 -7.91 -14.69 -2.30
CA LYS A 132 -7.16 -13.54 -1.79
C LYS A 132 -7.53 -12.25 -2.54
N LYS A 133 -7.69 -12.33 -3.87
CA LYS A 133 -8.09 -11.17 -4.68
C LYS A 133 -9.51 -10.71 -4.32
N ARG A 134 -10.48 -11.63 -4.26
CA ARG A 134 -11.86 -11.32 -3.85
C ARG A 134 -11.92 -10.68 -2.46
N LEU A 135 -11.23 -11.27 -1.48
CA LEU A 135 -11.17 -10.72 -0.12
C LEU A 135 -10.52 -9.33 -0.09
N SER A 136 -9.51 -9.08 -0.91
CA SER A 136 -8.91 -7.75 -1.04
C SER A 136 -9.90 -6.72 -1.60
N GLU A 137 -10.73 -7.11 -2.58
CA GLU A 137 -11.79 -6.26 -3.14
C GLU A 137 -12.87 -5.97 -2.08
N ASP A 138 -13.28 -6.99 -1.31
CA ASP A 138 -14.23 -6.82 -0.20
C ASP A 138 -13.70 -5.85 0.86
N VAL A 139 -12.41 -5.96 1.23
CA VAL A 139 -11.78 -5.04 2.20
C VAL A 139 -11.82 -3.60 1.73
N GLU A 140 -11.48 -3.33 0.47
CA GLU A 140 -11.54 -1.96 -0.08
C GLU A 140 -12.98 -1.45 -0.17
N PHE A 141 -13.94 -2.31 -0.53
CA PHE A 141 -15.37 -1.97 -0.52
C PHE A 141 -15.86 -1.55 0.87
N TYR A 142 -15.57 -2.35 1.90
CA TYR A 142 -15.98 -2.04 3.26
C TYR A 142 -15.27 -0.82 3.83
N LYS A 143 -13.99 -0.61 3.51
CA LYS A 143 -13.26 0.61 3.87
C LYS A 143 -13.91 1.86 3.28
N GLY A 144 -14.38 1.80 2.02
CA GLY A 144 -15.15 2.87 1.39
C GLY A 144 -16.46 3.15 2.14
N LYS A 145 -17.24 2.12 2.46
CA LYS A 145 -18.49 2.26 3.22
C LYS A 145 -18.28 2.87 4.61
N ILE A 146 -17.19 2.48 5.30
CA ILE A 146 -16.82 3.05 6.60
C ILE A 146 -16.51 4.54 6.46
N LYS A 147 -15.79 4.94 5.41
CA LYS A 147 -15.49 6.35 5.14
C LYS A 147 -16.78 7.15 4.91
N ASP A 148 -17.67 6.68 4.04
CA ASP A 148 -18.96 7.36 3.77
C ASP A 148 -19.80 7.53 5.05
N MET A 149 -19.79 6.53 5.94
CA MET A 149 -20.46 6.61 7.23
C MET A 149 -19.78 7.59 8.19
N SER A 150 -18.44 7.64 8.20
CA SER A 150 -17.68 8.62 8.98
C SER A 150 -18.03 10.05 8.54
N ASP A 151 -17.99 10.33 7.24
CA ASP A 151 -18.28 11.65 6.67
C ASP A 151 -19.71 12.10 7.02
N ARG A 152 -20.69 11.18 6.97
CA ARG A 152 -22.07 11.46 7.40
C ARG A 152 -22.18 11.71 8.90
N THR A 153 -21.39 11.00 9.70
CA THR A 153 -21.39 11.15 11.17
C THR A 153 -20.82 12.52 11.55
N GLU A 154 -19.74 12.95 10.90
CA GLU A 154 -19.17 14.30 11.05
C GLU A 154 -20.19 15.39 10.68
N LEU A 155 -20.88 15.25 9.54
CA LEU A 155 -21.91 16.21 9.13
C LEU A 155 -23.08 16.28 10.12
N LEU A 156 -23.51 15.14 10.66
CA LEU A 156 -24.57 15.10 11.67
C LEU A 156 -24.10 15.73 12.99
N GLN A 157 -22.84 15.54 13.37
CA GLN A 157 -22.25 16.16 14.56
C GLN A 157 -22.21 17.69 14.41
N GLU A 158 -21.78 18.21 13.26
CA GLU A 158 -21.78 19.65 12.98
C GLU A 158 -23.19 20.24 13.09
N LYS A 159 -24.20 19.58 12.49
CA LYS A 159 -25.60 20.02 12.61
C LYS A 159 -26.11 19.97 14.05
N ALA A 160 -25.72 18.98 14.84
CA ALA A 160 -26.09 18.88 16.24
C ALA A 160 -25.48 20.03 17.06
N ASP A 161 -24.20 20.34 16.83
CA ASP A 161 -23.49 21.43 17.49
C ASP A 161 -24.11 22.79 17.14
N ASP A 162 -24.51 23.00 15.88
CA ASP A 162 -25.20 24.22 15.46
C ASP A 162 -26.59 24.37 16.08
N LEU A 163 -27.35 23.28 16.18
CA LEU A 163 -28.62 23.27 16.90
C LEU A 163 -28.45 23.61 18.39
N GLU A 164 -27.39 23.10 19.03
CA GLU A 164 -27.07 23.48 20.41
C GLU A 164 -26.75 24.97 20.53
N ARG A 165 -25.95 25.53 19.60
CA ARG A 165 -25.65 26.97 19.57
C ARG A 165 -26.93 27.79 19.46
N VAL A 166 -27.82 27.45 18.52
CA VAL A 166 -29.11 28.15 18.33
C VAL A 166 -29.97 28.08 19.59
N LYS A 167 -30.07 26.91 20.24
CA LYS A 167 -30.82 26.75 21.49
C LYS A 167 -30.30 27.66 22.61
N ARG A 168 -28.98 27.80 22.74
CA ARG A 168 -28.37 28.70 23.74
C ARG A 168 -28.75 30.16 23.46
N TYR A 169 -28.65 30.62 22.22
CA TYR A 169 -29.02 32.00 21.86
C TYR A 169 -30.52 32.27 22.04
N ALA A 170 -31.38 31.35 21.61
CA ALA A 170 -32.83 31.47 21.82
C ALA A 170 -33.20 31.50 23.31
N GLY A 171 -32.52 30.71 24.15
CA GLY A 171 -32.68 30.74 25.60
C GLY A 171 -32.23 32.06 26.21
N ALA A 172 -31.08 32.60 25.77
CA ALA A 172 -30.58 33.90 26.19
C ALA A 172 -31.55 35.05 25.79
N GLU A 173 -32.08 35.03 24.56
CA GLU A 173 -33.10 35.99 24.12
C GLU A 173 -34.38 35.92 24.97
N GLN A 174 -34.84 34.72 25.33
CA GLN A 174 -36.01 34.58 26.19
C GLN A 174 -35.78 35.15 27.59
N GLN A 175 -34.56 35.01 28.13
CA GLN A 175 -34.18 35.62 29.41
C GLN A 175 -34.13 37.15 29.30
N ILE A 176 -33.55 37.70 28.23
CA ILE A 176 -33.52 39.15 27.97
C ILE A 176 -34.94 39.72 27.87
N ARG A 177 -35.81 39.12 27.05
CA ARG A 177 -37.22 39.55 26.91
C ARG A 177 -38.01 39.48 28.23
N ARG A 178 -37.69 38.54 29.12
CA ARG A 178 -38.33 38.45 30.45
C ARG A 178 -37.81 39.55 31.39
N TYR A 179 -36.51 39.84 31.34
CA TYR A 179 -35.89 40.92 32.09
C TYR A 179 -36.46 42.28 31.65
N ASP A 180 -36.54 42.54 30.35
CA ASP A 180 -37.14 43.76 29.80
C ASP A 180 -38.62 43.92 30.15
N ARG A 181 -39.37 42.82 30.26
CA ARG A 181 -40.78 42.87 30.69
C ARG A 181 -40.95 43.10 32.19
N SER A 182 -39.94 42.76 32.99
CA SER A 182 -39.93 42.90 34.45
C SER A 182 -39.32 44.22 34.92
N TYR A 183 -38.44 44.83 34.14
CA TYR A 183 -37.65 46.01 34.52
C TYR A 183 -37.62 47.13 33.46
N GLY A 184 -38.10 46.86 32.23
CA GLY A 184 -38.31 47.87 31.20
C GLY A 184 -39.52 48.74 31.53
N THR A 185 -39.30 50.05 31.52
CA THR A 185 -40.20 51.09 31.98
C THR A 185 -41.48 51.19 31.14
N ARG A 186 -42.56 51.64 31.80
CA ARG A 186 -43.77 52.21 31.19
C ARG A 186 -43.47 53.21 30.08
#